data_AF-A0A920ILI2-F1
#
_entry.id   AF-A0A920ILI2-F1
#
_cell.length_a   1.000
_cell.length_b   1.000
_cell.length_c   1.000
_cell.angle_alpha   90.00
_cell.angle_beta   90.00
_cell.angle_gamma   90.00
#
_symmetry.space_group_name_H-M   'P 1'
#
loop_
_entity.id
_entity.type
_entity.pdbx_description
1 polymer ?
#
loop_
_entity_poly.entity_id
_entity_poly.type
_entity_poly.pdbx_seq_one_letter_code
_entity_poly.pdbx_strand_id
1 'polypeptide(L)' 'MIDLAGAFHNYWSKGNLDSNMRVINEADIELTVARLTLLNCISKVIKLGLDILAIKPVEKM' A
#
# COMPACT_ATOMS: atom_id res chain seq x y z
N MET A 1 7.03 -6.46 -10.32
CA MET A 1 5.61 -6.40 -9.88
C MET A 1 5.35 -7.29 -8.68
N ILE A 2 5.69 -8.58 -8.75
CA ILE A 2 5.54 -9.52 -7.63
C ILE A 2 6.28 -9.04 -6.38
N ASP A 3 7.56 -8.63 -6.51
CA ASP A 3 8.35 -8.18 -5.35
C ASP A 3 7.75 -6.94 -4.68
N LEU A 4 7.28 -5.96 -5.47
CA LEU A 4 6.64 -4.75 -4.94
C LEU A 4 5.32 -5.09 -4.23
N ALA A 5 4.49 -5.94 -4.83
CA ALA A 5 3.23 -6.38 -4.22
C ALA A 5 3.49 -7.18 -2.93
N GLY A 6 4.49 -8.05 -2.92
CA GLY A 6 4.91 -8.80 -1.75
C GLY A 6 5.45 -7.90 -0.63
N ALA A 7 6.30 -6.93 -0.96
CA ALA A 7 6.80 -5.95 0.00
C ALA A 7 5.66 -5.10 0.59
N PHE A 8 4.70 -4.67 -0.24
CA PHE A 8 3.52 -3.96 0.23
C PHE A 8 2.65 -4.82 1.15
N HIS A 9 2.40 -6.07 0.78
CA HIS A 9 1.64 -7.02 1.61
C HIS A 9 2.32 -7.25 2.97
N ASN A 10 3.64 -7.43 2.98
CA ASN A 10 4.44 -7.58 4.19
C ASN A 10 4.42 -6.32 5.05
N TYR A 11 4.44 -5.13 4.45
CA TYR A 11 4.29 -3.88 5.19
C TYR A 11 2.91 -3.77 5.85
N TRP A 12 1.84 -4.04 5.09
CA TRP A 12 0.47 -3.97 5.60
C TRP A 12 0.23 -4.95 6.76
N SER A 13 0.77 -6.17 6.67
CA SER A 13 0.57 -7.21 7.70
C SER A 13 1.23 -6.90 9.04
N LYS A 14 2.29 -6.06 9.07
CA LYS A 14 2.94 -5.65 10.33
C LYS A 14 1.99 -4.95 11.31
N GLY A 15 0.95 -4.27 10.80
CA GLY A 15 -0.07 -3.62 11.62
C GLY A 15 -0.92 -4.59 12.47
N ASN A 16 -0.89 -5.89 12.16
CA ASN A 16 -1.53 -6.93 12.95
C ASN A 16 -0.70 -7.32 14.18
N LEU A 17 0.63 -7.14 14.11
CA LEU A 17 1.56 -7.48 15.18
C LEU A 17 1.85 -6.27 16.08
N ASP A 18 1.95 -5.08 15.48
CA ASP A 18 2.22 -3.82 16.17
C ASP A 18 1.25 -2.74 15.67
N SER A 19 0.40 -2.24 16.57
CA SER A 19 -0.57 -1.18 16.23
C SER A 19 0.10 0.11 15.77
N ASN A 20 1.35 0.39 16.18
CA ASN A 20 2.10 1.56 15.72
C ASN A 20 2.54 1.45 14.25
N MET A 21 2.53 0.25 13.69
CA MET A 21 2.83 0.00 12.28
C MET A 21 1.59 0.05 11.39
N ARG A 22 0.39 0.24 11.95
CA ARG A 22 -0.83 0.44 11.16
C ARG A 22 -0.72 1.71 10.34
N VAL A 23 -1.26 1.67 9.12
CA VAL A 23 -1.29 2.83 8.23
C VAL A 23 -1.99 4.02 8.89
N ILE A 24 -3.09 3.75 9.59
CA ILE A 24 -3.85 4.74 10.35
C ILE A 24 -3.39 4.69 11.80
N ASN A 25 -2.94 5.84 12.30
CA ASN A 25 -2.63 6.10 13.69
C ASN A 25 -3.35 7.38 14.13
N GLU A 26 -4.40 7.24 14.94
CA GLU A 26 -5.21 8.37 15.41
C GLU A 26 -4.42 9.33 16.33
N ALA A 27 -3.35 8.84 16.97
CA ALA A 27 -2.47 9.65 17.79
C ALA A 27 -1.45 10.45 16.96
N ASP A 28 -1.28 10.13 15.67
CA ASP A 28 -0.31 10.77 14.79
C ASP A 28 -0.87 10.92 13.36
N ILE A 29 -1.51 12.07 13.14
CA ILE A 29 -2.15 12.42 11.87
C ILE A 29 -1.09 12.63 10.77
N GLU A 30 0.05 13.23 11.08
CA GLU A 30 1.10 13.50 10.09
C GLU A 30 1.67 12.19 9.55
N LEU A 31 1.99 11.24 10.44
CA LEU A 31 2.45 9.92 10.06
C LEU A 31 1.39 9.16 9.25
N THR A 32 0.11 9.27 9.64
CA THR A 32 -1.00 8.67 8.89
C THR A 32 -1.07 9.22 7.46
N VAL A 33 -0.98 10.54 7.30
CA VAL A 33 -1.00 11.20 5.98
C VAL A 33 0.20 10.75 5.13
N ALA A 34 1.39 10.67 5.72
CA ALA A 34 2.58 10.20 5.02
C ALA A 34 2.42 8.74 4.52
N ARG A 35 1.90 7.85 5.38
CA ARG A 35 1.66 6.44 5.04
C ARG A 35 0.57 6.27 3.98
N LEU A 36 -0.54 7.01 4.08
CA LEU A 36 -1.59 7.02 3.06
C LEU A 36 -1.08 7.52 1.70
N THR A 37 -0.24 8.56 1.72
CA THR A 37 0.38 9.09 0.50
C THR A 37 1.29 8.04 -0.15
N LEU A 38 2.12 7.35 0.65
CA LEU A 38 2.94 6.25 0.18
C LEU A 38 2.09 5.13 -0.46
N LEU A 39 1.00 4.74 0.19
CA LEU A 39 0.08 3.72 -0.33
C LEU A 39 -0.53 4.12 -1.67
N ASN A 40 -0.94 5.38 -1.82
CA ASN A 40 -1.45 5.91 -3.08
C ASN A 40 -0.39 5.84 -4.19
N CYS A 41 0.87 6.19 -3.88
CA CYS A 41 1.98 6.07 -4.83
C CYS A 41 2.22 4.61 -5.24
N ILE A 42 2.27 3.67 -4.28
CA ILE A 42 2.42 2.24 -4.56
C ILE A 42 1.28 1.73 -5.46
N SER A 43 0.04 2.10 -5.15
CA SER A 43 -1.14 1.74 -5.95
C SER A 43 -1.01 2.22 -7.40
N LYS A 44 -0.57 3.47 -7.61
CA LYS A 44 -0.32 4.02 -8.96
C LYS A 44 0.77 3.23 -9.70
N VAL A 45 1.88 2.91 -9.04
CA VAL A 45 2.96 2.12 -9.65
C VAL A 45 2.47 0.73 -10.03
N ILE A 46 1.70 0.07 -9.16
CA ILE A 46 1.12 -1.24 -9.48
C ILE A 46 0.16 -1.13 -10.67
N LYS A 47 -0.74 -0.14 -10.67
CA LYS A 47 -1.69 0.09 -11.77
C LYS A 47 -0.97 0.31 -13.11
N LEU A 48 0.05 1.17 -13.14
CA LEU A 48 0.88 1.41 -14.33
C LEU A 48 1.61 0.15 -14.78
N GLY A 49 2.17 -0.63 -13.85
CA GLY A 49 2.83 -1.89 -14.17
C GLY A 49 1.88 -2.94 -14.77
N LEU A 50 0.64 -3.03 -14.27
CA LEU A 50 -0.38 -3.92 -14.84
C LEU A 50 -0.85 -3.44 -16.22
N ASP A 51 -1.02 -2.13 -16.40
CA ASP A 51 -1.40 -1.53 -17.68
C ASP A 51 -0.37 -1.82 -18.78
N ILE A 52 0.93 -1.71 -18.47
CA ILE A 52 2.04 -2.11 -19.36
C ILE A 52 1.92 -3.58 -19.80
N LEU A 53 1.42 -4.45 -18.92
CA LEU A 53 1.20 -5.86 -19.19
C LEU A 53 -0.16 -6.14 -19.86
N ALA A 54 -0.91 -5.11 -20.24
CA ALA A 54 -2.28 -5.20 -20.75
C ALA A 54 -3.26 -5.93 -19.80
N ILE A 55 -2.98 -5.91 -18.50
CA ILE A 55 -3.84 -6.49 -17.46
C ILE A 55 -4.68 -5.36 -16.86
N LYS A 56 -6.00 -5.48 -16.94
CA LYS A 56 -6.92 -4.53 -16.31
C LYS A 56 -6.98 -4.77 -14.79
N PRO A 57 -6.54 -3.82 -13.94
CA PRO A 57 -6.66 -3.96 -12.50
C PRO A 57 -8.12 -3.87 -12.04
N VAL A 58 -8.49 -4.68 -11.06
CA VAL A 58 -9.76 -4.54 -10.33
C VAL A 58 -9.61 -3.48 -9.24
N GLU A 59 -10.60 -2.60 -9.08
CA GLU A 59 -10.56 -1.55 -8.05
C GLU A 59 -10.91 -2.06 -6.65
N LYS A 60 -11.61 -3.19 -6.57
CA LYS A 60 -11.99 -3.86 -5.32
C LYS A 60 -11.92 -5.38 -5.53
N MET A 61 -11.34 -6.08 -4.56
CA MET A 61 -11.41 -7.55 -4.44
C MET A 61 -12.50 -7.94 -3.47
#